data_AF-A0AA41RY34-F1
#
_entry.id   AF-A0AA41RY34-F1
#
_cell.length_a   1.000
_cell.length_b   1.000
_cell.length_c   1.000
_cell.angle_alpha   90.00
_cell.angle_beta   90.00
_cell.angle_gamma   90.00
#
_symmetry.space_group_name_H-M   'P 1'
#
loop_
_entity.id
_entity.type
_entity.pdbx_description
1 polymer ?
#
loop_
_entity_poly.entity_id
_entity_poly.type
_entity_poly.pdbx_seq_one_letter_code
_entity_poly.pdbx_strand_id
1 'polypeptide(L)'
;VLFSNNFRKSFGKLKSSQIQKSVVNVLVELSNGWRPKKLRVETLCGKPVQLVKQYKVGRLYIISSVDVAKYSCYTQVLKIWDILPLEEIPKLVKSLESVFSIYTDDYLNRCKLEYFKG
;
A
#
# COMPACT_ATOMS: atom_id res chain seq x y z
N VAL A 1 -5.27 -6.07 7.82
CA VAL A 1 -4.98 -4.80 7.10
C VAL A 1 -4.61 -3.74 8.13
N LEU A 2 -3.56 -2.96 7.89
CA LEU A 2 -3.13 -1.85 8.75
C LEU A 2 -3.32 -0.52 8.02
N PHE A 3 -3.73 0.52 8.75
CA PHE A 3 -3.94 1.86 8.21
C PHE A 3 -2.99 2.84 8.87
N SER A 4 -2.27 3.61 8.08
CA SER A 4 -1.42 4.69 8.60
C SER A 4 -2.28 5.83 9.17
N ASN A 5 -1.67 6.68 10.00
CA ASN A 5 -2.31 7.92 10.44
C ASN A 5 -2.57 8.90 9.30
N ASN A 6 -1.74 8.91 8.25
CA ASN A 6 -1.98 9.76 7.08
C ASN A 6 -3.25 9.31 6.37
N PHE A 7 -3.40 8.01 6.12
CA PHE A 7 -4.62 7.46 5.52
C PHE A 7 -5.86 7.84 6.33
N ARG A 8 -5.85 7.65 7.66
CA ARG A 8 -7.00 7.99 8.52
C ARG A 8 -7.37 9.47 8.41
N LYS A 9 -6.38 10.36 8.37
CA LYS A 9 -6.59 11.81 8.19
C LYS A 9 -7.12 12.13 6.79
N SER A 10 -6.53 11.59 5.73
CA SER A 10 -6.92 11.85 4.35
C SER A 10 -8.31 11.30 4.05
N PHE A 11 -8.61 10.08 4.50
CA PHE A 11 -9.94 9.48 4.39
C PHE A 11 -10.99 10.29 5.14
N GLY A 12 -10.70 10.74 6.36
CA GLY A 12 -11.61 11.61 7.14
C GLY A 12 -11.89 12.98 6.49
N LYS A 13 -11.00 13.46 5.60
CA LYS A 13 -11.20 14.71 4.84
C LYS A 13 -12.06 14.53 3.59
N LEU A 14 -12.36 13.30 3.17
CA LEU A 14 -13.20 13.04 2.00
C LEU A 14 -14.62 13.52 2.26
N LYS A 15 -15.08 14.53 1.52
CA LYS A 15 -16.41 15.13 1.70
C LYS A 15 -17.55 14.29 1.08
N SER A 16 -17.25 13.50 0.06
CA SER A 16 -18.26 12.73 -0.68
C SER A 16 -18.42 11.34 -0.09
N SER A 17 -19.64 11.04 0.39
CA SER A 17 -20.02 9.70 0.86
C SER A 17 -19.88 8.64 -0.23
N GLN A 18 -20.10 9.02 -1.49
CA GLN A 18 -19.91 8.12 -2.63
C GLN A 18 -18.44 7.74 -2.82
N ILE A 19 -17.52 8.71 -2.73
CA ILE A 19 -16.08 8.43 -2.82
C ILE A 19 -15.64 7.57 -1.64
N GLN A 20 -16.10 7.87 -0.42
CA GLN A 20 -15.80 7.05 0.76
C GLN A 20 -16.24 5.59 0.58
N LYS A 21 -17.45 5.34 0.06
CA LYS A 21 -17.93 3.99 -0.26
C LYS A 21 -17.05 3.29 -1.29
N SER A 22 -16.68 3.97 -2.38
CA SER A 22 -15.79 3.39 -3.38
C SER A 22 -14.42 3.01 -2.81
N VAL A 23 -13.87 3.84 -1.91
CA VAL A 23 -12.61 3.54 -1.22
C VAL A 23 -12.76 2.32 -0.32
N VAL A 24 -13.85 2.23 0.47
CA VAL A 24 -14.12 1.08 1.33
C VAL A 24 -14.28 -0.21 0.51
N ASN A 25 -14.99 -0.16 -0.62
CA ASN A 25 -15.15 -1.32 -1.50
C ASN A 25 -13.80 -1.86 -1.99
N VAL A 26 -12.91 -0.98 -2.46
CA VAL A 26 -11.55 -1.39 -2.87
C VAL A 26 -10.78 -1.98 -1.68
N LEU A 27 -10.89 -1.40 -0.49
CA LEU A 27 -10.23 -1.95 0.70
C LEU A 27 -10.73 -3.35 1.08
N VAL A 28 -12.04 -3.61 0.92
CA VAL A 28 -12.65 -4.92 1.15
C VAL A 28 -12.17 -5.93 0.10
N GLU A 29 -12.13 -5.55 -1.18
CA GLU A 29 -11.60 -6.41 -2.24
C GLU A 29 -10.14 -6.78 -1.96
N LEU A 30 -9.32 -5.81 -1.57
CA LEU A 30 -7.92 -6.03 -1.20
C LEU A 30 -7.77 -6.94 0.02
N SER A 31 -8.63 -6.82 1.04
CA SER A 31 -8.59 -7.71 2.20
C SER A 31 -9.04 -9.13 1.86
N ASN A 32 -9.92 -9.28 0.87
CA ASN A 32 -10.38 -10.57 0.34
C ASN A 32 -9.37 -11.22 -0.62
N GLY A 33 -8.17 -10.65 -0.75
CA GLY A 33 -7.09 -11.24 -1.53
C GLY A 33 -7.13 -10.89 -3.01
N TRP A 34 -7.88 -9.85 -3.40
CA TRP A 34 -7.79 -9.32 -4.76
C TRP A 34 -6.36 -8.85 -5.07
N ARG A 35 -5.76 -9.45 -6.11
CA ARG A 35 -4.39 -9.17 -6.57
C ARG A 35 -4.45 -8.71 -8.03
N PRO A 36 -4.63 -7.41 -8.31
CA PRO A 36 -4.55 -6.93 -9.68
C PRO A 36 -3.14 -7.19 -10.25
N LYS A 37 -3.07 -7.48 -11.56
CA LYS A 37 -1.81 -7.77 -12.25
C LYS A 37 -0.80 -6.64 -11.98
N LYS A 38 0.43 -7.01 -11.59
CA LYS A 38 1.51 -6.08 -11.21
C LYS A 38 1.70 -5.05 -12.33
N LEU A 39 1.25 -3.81 -12.12
CA LEU A 39 1.79 -2.68 -12.88
C LEU A 39 3.24 -2.55 -12.41
N ARG A 40 4.20 -2.79 -13.30
CA ARG A 40 5.59 -2.39 -13.06
C ARG A 40 5.60 -0.87 -13.05
N VAL A 41 5.54 -0.27 -11.87
CA VAL A 41 5.83 1.15 -11.70
C VAL A 41 7.34 1.26 -11.77
N GLU A 42 7.87 1.63 -12.93
CA GLU A 42 9.26 2.01 -13.08
C GLU A 42 9.47 3.32 -12.32
N THR A 43 10.16 3.26 -11.18
CA THR A 43 10.65 4.46 -10.50
C THR A 43 11.89 4.98 -11.21
N LEU A 44 12.02 6.30 -11.29
CA LEU A 44 13.14 7.06 -11.87
C LEU A 44 14.55 6.71 -11.33
N CYS A 45 14.66 5.87 -10.28
CA CYS A 45 15.90 5.64 -9.55
C CYS A 45 16.49 4.22 -9.70
N GLY A 46 15.94 3.35 -10.57
CA GLY A 46 16.53 2.03 -10.85
C GLY A 46 16.54 1.03 -9.67
N LYS A 47 16.16 1.44 -8.46
CA LYS A 47 15.88 0.57 -7.33
C LYS A 47 14.38 0.27 -7.29
N PRO A 48 13.99 -1.01 -7.14
CA PRO A 48 12.59 -1.36 -7.16
C PRO A 48 11.89 -0.85 -5.90
N VAL A 49 10.97 0.11 -6.06
CA VAL A 49 9.86 0.34 -5.11
C VAL A 49 8.84 -0.81 -5.28
N GLN A 50 9.33 -2.05 -5.34
CA GLN A 50 8.54 -3.27 -5.65
C GLN A 50 7.46 -3.56 -4.60
N LEU A 51 7.57 -2.93 -3.43
CA LEU A 51 6.66 -3.15 -2.31
C LEU A 51 5.41 -2.27 -2.39
N VAL A 52 5.45 -1.13 -3.09
CA VAL A 52 4.30 -0.20 -3.12
C VAL A 52 3.37 -0.56 -4.27
N LYS A 53 2.08 -0.69 -3.95
CA LYS A 53 0.99 -0.89 -4.90
C LYS A 53 0.07 0.32 -4.88
N GLN A 54 -0.47 0.65 -6.06
CA GLN A 54 -1.36 1.79 -6.26
C GLN A 54 -2.70 1.31 -6.81
N TYR A 55 -3.81 1.81 -6.27
CA TYR A 55 -5.15 1.49 -6.74
C TYR A 55 -5.95 2.77 -6.99
N LYS A 56 -6.41 2.96 -8.22
CA LYS A 56 -7.15 4.16 -8.62
C LYS A 56 -8.60 4.08 -8.13
N VAL A 57 -9.06 5.14 -7.47
CA VAL A 57 -10.44 5.34 -7.03
C VAL A 57 -10.89 6.72 -7.49
N GLY A 58 -11.51 6.79 -8.68
CA GLY A 58 -11.86 8.06 -9.32
C GLY A 58 -10.63 8.89 -9.65
N ARG A 59 -10.47 10.05 -8.99
CA ARG A 59 -9.31 10.95 -9.11
C ARG A 59 -8.23 10.73 -8.05
N LEU A 60 -8.47 9.83 -7.11
CA LEU A 60 -7.56 9.54 -6.00
C LEU A 60 -6.92 8.16 -6.18
N TYR A 61 -5.84 7.93 -5.45
CA TYR A 61 -5.10 6.68 -5.44
C TYR A 61 -4.90 6.21 -4.01
N ILE A 62 -5.23 4.94 -3.76
CA ILE A 62 -4.87 4.23 -2.54
C ILE A 62 -3.45 3.69 -2.71
N ILE A 63 -2.57 4.07 -1.80
CA ILE A 63 -1.17 3.62 -1.79
C ILE A 63 -1.01 2.59 -0.68
N SER A 64 -0.48 1.42 -1.01
CA SER A 64 -0.31 0.32 -0.06
C SER A 64 1.03 -0.39 -0.23
N SER A 65 1.43 -1.18 0.76
CA SER A 65 2.48 -2.18 0.61
C SER A 65 2.16 -3.47 1.35
N VAL A 66 2.86 -4.54 1.00
CA VAL A 66 2.94 -5.71 1.88
C VAL A 66 4.02 -5.41 2.92
N ASP A 67 3.64 -5.49 4.19
CA ASP A 67 4.52 -5.30 5.34
C ASP A 67 4.56 -6.60 6.15
N VAL A 68 5.56 -6.80 7.00
CA VAL A 68 5.62 -7.96 7.91
C VAL A 68 5.48 -7.48 9.34
N ALA A 69 4.31 -7.74 9.93
CA ALA A 69 4.08 -7.44 11.34
C ALA A 69 4.48 -8.66 12.19
N LYS A 70 5.25 -8.40 13.26
CA LYS A 70 5.56 -9.40 14.28
C LYS A 70 4.55 -9.25 15.42
N TYR A 71 3.62 -10.19 15.48
CA TYR A 71 2.77 -10.41 16.65
C TYR A 71 3.39 -11.58 17.44
N SER A 72 2.72 -12.74 17.52
CA SER A 72 3.31 -14.00 18.01
C SER A 72 4.19 -14.71 16.98
N CYS A 73 3.95 -14.46 15.69
CA CYS A 73 4.74 -14.92 14.56
C CYS A 73 4.85 -13.81 13.49
N TYR A 74 5.78 -13.95 12.55
CA TYR A 74 5.90 -13.02 11.42
C TYR A 74 4.75 -13.25 10.44
N THR A 75 3.86 -12.28 10.33
CA THR A 75 2.70 -12.34 9.43
C THR A 75 2.76 -11.22 8.41
N GLN A 76 2.50 -11.55 7.14
CA GLN A 76 2.33 -10.55 6.11
C GLN A 76 1.01 -9.80 6.31
N VAL A 77 1.08 -8.48 6.32
CA VAL A 77 -0.07 -7.60 6.46
C VAL A 77 -0.11 -6.62 5.30
N LEU A 78 -1.30 -6.38 4.76
CA LEU A 78 -1.53 -5.28 3.85
C LEU A 78 -1.52 -3.97 4.64
N LYS A 79 -0.58 -3.09 4.34
CA LYS A 79 -0.48 -1.77 4.95
C LYS A 79 -0.94 -0.71 3.96
N ILE A 80 -1.92 0.08 4.35
CA ILE A 80 -2.43 1.22 3.59
C ILE A 80 -1.73 2.48 4.10
N TRP A 81 -0.94 3.09 3.23
CA TRP A 81 -0.13 4.25 3.55
C TRP A 81 -0.93 5.53 3.48
N ASP A 82 -1.70 5.75 2.42
CA ASP A 82 -2.51 6.97 2.29
C ASP A 82 -3.50 6.87 1.13
N ILE A 83 -4.42 7.84 1.04
CA ILE A 83 -5.27 8.10 -0.11
C ILE A 83 -5.11 9.56 -0.54
N LEU A 84 -4.63 9.78 -1.77
CA LEU A 84 -4.23 11.10 -2.24
C LEU A 84 -4.35 11.21 -3.77
N PRO A 85 -4.36 12.43 -4.33
CA PRO A 85 -4.33 12.63 -5.76
C PRO A 85 -2.95 12.28 -6.35
N LEU A 86 -2.88 12.12 -7.68
CA LEU A 86 -1.71 11.59 -8.40
C LEU A 86 -0.44 12.43 -8.14
N GLU A 87 -0.60 13.74 -8.04
CA GLU A 87 0.47 14.73 -7.92
C GLU A 87 1.22 14.62 -6.58
N GLU A 88 0.56 14.10 -5.54
CA GLU A 88 1.15 13.95 -4.21
C GLU A 88 1.85 12.58 -4.03
N ILE A 89 1.66 11.63 -4.96
CA ILE A 89 2.23 10.28 -4.88
C ILE A 89 3.75 10.28 -4.83
N PRO A 90 4.47 11.05 -5.68
CA PRO A 90 5.94 11.06 -5.65
C PRO A 90 6.49 11.49 -4.28
N LYS A 91 5.83 12.45 -3.61
CA LYS A 91 6.21 12.92 -2.27
C LYS A 91 6.05 11.81 -1.24
N LEU A 92 4.94 11.07 -1.29
CA LEU A 92 4.72 9.93 -0.40
C LEU A 92 5.76 8.83 -0.68
N VAL A 93 5.97 8.44 -1.94
CA VAL A 93 6.92 7.40 -2.32
C VAL A 93 8.33 7.72 -1.81
N LYS A 94 8.80 8.96 -1.99
CA LYS A 94 10.10 9.41 -1.46
C LYS A 94 10.19 9.28 0.07
N SER A 95 9.12 9.57 0.80
CA SER A 95 9.09 9.36 2.25
C SER A 95 9.13 7.89 2.64
N LEU A 96 8.51 7.02 1.83
CA LEU A 96 8.50 5.57 2.05
C LEU A 96 9.86 4.94 1.73
N GLU A 97 10.62 5.46 0.77
CA GLU A 97 11.99 4.99 0.50
C GLU A 97 12.87 5.07 1.74
N SER A 98 12.76 6.15 2.53
CA SER A 98 13.47 6.27 3.81
C SER A 98 12.98 5.31 4.90
N VAL A 99 11.74 4.84 4.82
CA VAL A 99 11.21 3.82 5.74
C VAL A 99 11.72 2.45 5.33
N PHE A 100 11.68 2.16 4.03
CA PHE A 100 12.10 0.88 3.47
C PHE A 100 13.62 0.69 3.51
N SER A 101 14.42 1.76 3.54
CA SER A 101 15.87 1.66 3.71
C SER A 101 16.29 1.08 5.05
N ILE A 102 15.38 1.05 6.04
CA ILE A 102 15.63 0.46 7.36
C ILE A 102 15.36 -1.06 7.34
N TYR A 103 14.68 -1.56 6.30
CA TYR A 103 14.38 -2.99 6.19
C TYR A 103 15.59 -3.78 5.73
N THR A 104 15.92 -4.84 6.48
CA THR A 104 16.96 -5.79 6.12
C THR A 104 16.52 -6.67 4.95
N ASP A 105 17.46 -7.25 4.21
CA ASP A 105 17.15 -8.17 3.11
C ASP A 105 16.29 -9.36 3.56
N ASP A 106 16.50 -9.83 4.79
CA ASP A 106 15.66 -10.86 5.43
C ASP A 106 14.20 -10.41 5.59
N TYR A 107 13.97 -9.15 5.95
CA TYR A 107 12.64 -8.57 6.04
C TYR A 107 11.99 -8.48 4.66
N LEU A 108 12.74 -7.98 3.66
CA LEU A 108 12.27 -7.84 2.28
C LEU A 108 11.91 -9.20 1.66
N ASN A 109 12.71 -10.23 1.92
CA ASN A 109 12.43 -11.59 1.46
C ASN A 109 11.14 -12.14 2.09
N ARG A 110 10.92 -11.90 3.39
CA ARG A 110 9.67 -12.27 4.07
C ARG A 110 8.45 -11.53 3.52
N CYS A 111 8.60 -10.29 3.05
CA CYS A 111 7.52 -9.55 2.36
C CYS A 111 7.20 -10.10 0.96
N LYS A 112 8.17 -10.72 0.29
CA LYS A 112 8.05 -11.23 -1.10
C LYS A 112 7.51 -12.66 -1.19
N LEU A 113 7.56 -13.43 -0.10
CA LEU A 113 7.05 -14.81 -0.06
C LEU A 113 5.53 -14.83 -0.24
N GLU A 114 5.05 -14.94 -1.47
CA GLU A 114 3.63 -15.19 -1.73
C GLU A 114 3.33 -16.63 -1.25
N TYR A 115 2.55 -16.79 -0.18
CA TYR A 115 2.05 -18.11 0.22
C TYR A 115 1.10 -18.59 -0.87
N PHE A 116 1.57 -19.49 -1.74
CA PHE A 116 0.71 -20.24 -2.65
C PHE A 116 -0.07 -21.25 -1.80
N LYS A 117 -1.31 -20.92 -1.46
CA LYS A 117 -2.27 -21.97 -1.13
C LYS A 117 -2.67 -22.62 -2.45
N GLY A 118 -2.26 -23.87 -2.62
CA GLY A 118 -3.01 -24.82 -3.46
C GLY A 118 -4.39 -25.04 -2.88
#